data_AF-A0A0H5AIQ8-F1
#
_entry.id   AF-A0A0H5AIQ8-F1
#
_cell.length_a   1.000
_cell.length_b   1.000
_cell.length_c   1.000
_cell.angle_alpha   90.00
_cell.angle_beta   90.00
_cell.angle_gamma   90.00
#
_symmetry.space_group_name_H-M   'P 1'
#
loop_
_entity.id
_entity.type
_entity.pdbx_description
1 polymer ?
#
loop_
_entity_poly.entity_id
_entity_poly.type
_entity_poly.pdbx_seq_one_letter_code
_entity_poly.pdbx_strand_id
1 'polypeptide(L)' 'MSTNHYDSRTADKFVVRLPSGLRADIEASANAADRSMNSVFVQAVRQYLDGQNRQTCIKNRSCEAGFFMAAI' A
#
# COMPACT_ATOMS: atom_id res chain seq x y z
N MET A 1 -13.14 13.43 -18.06
CA MET A 1 -12.48 12.61 -17.02
C MET A 1 -11.13 12.21 -17.56
N SER A 2 -10.04 12.88 -17.12
CA SER A 2 -8.70 12.49 -17.56
C SER A 2 -8.37 11.19 -16.85
N THR A 3 -8.30 10.10 -17.60
CA THR A 3 -7.70 8.86 -17.12
C THR A 3 -6.27 9.23 -16.75
N ASN A 4 -5.98 9.30 -15.45
CA ASN A 4 -4.65 9.59 -14.95
C ASN A 4 -3.78 8.39 -15.35
N HIS A 5 -3.29 8.45 -16.58
CA HIS A 5 -2.50 7.40 -17.20
C HIS A 5 -1.25 7.31 -16.33
N TYR A 6 -1.17 6.25 -15.53
CA TYR A 6 -0.02 5.97 -14.69
C TYR A 6 1.15 5.69 -15.63
N ASP A 7 1.79 6.74 -16.09
CA ASP A 7 3.01 6.63 -16.86
C ASP A 7 4.14 6.45 -15.85
N SER A 8 4.78 5.28 -15.92
CA SER A 8 5.99 4.99 -15.14
C SER A 8 7.06 6.08 -15.23
N ARG A 9 7.05 6.89 -16.31
CA ARG A 9 7.97 8.01 -16.55
C ARG A 9 7.65 9.26 -15.73
N THR A 10 6.40 9.43 -15.29
CA THR A 10 5.96 10.55 -14.44
C THR A 10 5.74 10.13 -12.98
N ALA A 11 5.92 8.85 -12.66
CA ALA A 11 5.77 8.34 -11.32
C ALA A 11 6.91 8.79 -10.39
N ASP A 12 6.56 9.10 -9.14
CA ASP A 12 7.54 9.42 -8.10
C ASP A 12 8.48 8.24 -7.85
N LYS A 13 9.79 8.52 -7.90
CA LYS A 13 10.82 7.50 -7.72
C LYS A 13 11.39 7.55 -6.32
N PHE A 14 11.34 6.41 -5.63
CA PHE A 14 11.97 6.21 -4.33
C PHE A 14 13.02 5.10 -4.43
N VAL A 15 14.27 5.39 -4.09
CA VAL A 15 15.37 4.40 -4.12
C VAL A 15 15.64 3.90 -2.71
N VAL A 16 15.46 2.60 -2.49
CA VAL A 16 15.63 1.96 -1.18
C VAL A 16 16.88 1.11 -1.16
N ARG A 17 17.66 1.20 -0.08
CA ARG A 17 18.74 0.25 0.21
C ARG A 17 18.16 -0.91 1.00
N LEU A 18 18.17 -2.09 0.40
CA LEU A 18 17.67 -3.30 1.03
C LEU A 18 18.83 -4.06 1.70
N PRO A 19 18.60 -4.70 2.86
CA PRO A 19 19.55 -5.64 3.44
C PRO A 19 19.77 -6.84 2.49
N SER A 20 20.88 -7.55 2.69
CA SER A 20 21.20 -8.76 1.91
C SER A 20 20.07 -9.80 2.00
N GLY A 21 19.73 -10.42 0.87
CA GLY A 21 18.70 -11.45 0.78
C GLY A 21 17.29 -10.91 0.53
N LEU A 22 16.92 -9.77 1.12
CA LEU A 22 15.53 -9.27 1.04
C LEU A 22 15.06 -8.98 -0.38
N ARG A 23 15.97 -8.54 -1.27
CA ARG A 23 15.64 -8.36 -2.69
C ARG A 23 15.24 -9.68 -3.37
N ALA A 24 15.95 -10.77 -3.06
CA ALA A 24 15.68 -12.08 -3.65
C ALA A 24 14.34 -12.64 -3.14
N ASP A 25 14.01 -12.40 -1.86
CA ASP A 25 12.70 -12.79 -1.30
C ASP A 25 11.54 -12.04 -1.97
N ILE A 26 11.73 -10.74 -2.25
CA ILE A 26 10.76 -9.93 -3.00
C ILE A 26 10.61 -10.45 -4.43
N GLU A 27 11.71 -10.80 -5.09
CA GLU A 27 11.71 -11.36 -6.44
C GLU A 27 10.98 -12.70 -6.51
N ALA A 28 11.25 -13.62 -5.57
CA ALA A 28 10.54 -14.89 -5.48
C ALA A 28 9.03 -14.69 -5.26
N SER A 29 8.65 -13.75 -4.40
CA SER A 29 7.24 -13.40 -4.15
C SER A 29 6.58 -12.80 -5.38
N ALA A 30 7.29 -11.96 -6.12
CA ALA A 30 6.81 -11.34 -7.36
C ALA A 30 6.56 -12.39 -8.45
N ASN A 31 7.49 -13.33 -8.62
CA ASN A 31 7.37 -14.44 -9.57
C ASN A 31 6.20 -15.37 -9.21
N ALA A 32 6.03 -15.71 -7.93
CA ALA A 32 4.93 -16.57 -7.47
C ALA A 32 3.55 -15.93 -7.67
N ALA A 33 3.48 -14.59 -7.61
CA ALA A 33 2.23 -13.84 -7.76
C ALA A 33 1.97 -13.39 -9.21
N ASP A 34 2.86 -13.68 -10.16
CA ASP A 34 2.85 -13.18 -11.55
C ASP A 34 2.73 -11.64 -11.63
N ARG A 35 3.54 -10.94 -10.83
CA ARG A 35 3.52 -9.48 -10.71
C ARG A 35 4.92 -8.89 -10.72
N SER A 36 5.03 -7.60 -11.01
CA SER A 36 6.31 -6.91 -10.90
C SER A 36 6.71 -6.71 -9.43
N MET A 37 8.02 -6.73 -9.14
CA MET A 37 8.55 -6.41 -7.80
C MET A 37 8.04 -5.05 -7.28
N ASN A 38 7.88 -4.07 -8.17
CA ASN A 38 7.29 -2.78 -7.80
C ASN A 38 5.85 -2.93 -7.30
N SER A 39 5.04 -3.78 -7.94
CA SER A 39 3.66 -4.02 -7.51
C SER A 39 3.59 -4.69 -6.14
N VAL A 40 4.49 -5.65 -5.87
CA VAL A 40 4.63 -6.29 -4.56
C VAL A 40 5.01 -5.26 -3.50
N PHE A 41 6.01 -4.42 -3.80
CA PHE A 41 6.48 -3.38 -2.88
C PHE A 41 5.37 -2.36 -2.56
N VAL A 42 4.69 -1.83 -3.59
CA VAL A 42 3.58 -0.88 -3.42
C VAL A 42 2.44 -1.51 -2.61
N GLN A 43 2.10 -2.78 -2.85
CA GLN A 43 1.07 -3.46 -2.09
C GLN A 43 1.46 -3.64 -0.61
N ALA A 44 2.68 -4.06 -0.33
CA ALA A 44 3.18 -4.23 1.04
C ALA A 44 3.15 -2.89 1.80
N VAL A 45 3.57 -1.80 1.16
CA VAL A 45 3.51 -0.45 1.76
C VAL A 45 2.08 -0.02 2.04
N ARG A 46 1.14 -0.24 1.10
CA ARG A 46 -0.28 0.07 1.32
C ARG A 46 -0.85 -0.72 2.50
N GLN A 47 -0.61 -2.03 2.54
CA GLN A 47 -1.06 -2.89 3.64
C GLN A 47 -0.47 -2.46 4.98
N TYR A 48 0.80 -2.05 5.01
CA TYR A 48 1.44 -1.52 6.21
C TYR A 48 0.74 -0.23 6.68
N LEU A 49 0.52 0.74 5.78
CA LEU A 49 -0.15 2.01 6.10
C LEU A 49 -1.61 1.80 6.53
N ASP A 50 -2.36 0.94 5.83
CA ASP A 50 -3.75 0.61 6.16
C ASP A 50 -3.83 -0.10 7.53
N GLY A 51 -2.89 -1.01 7.79
CA GLY A 51 -2.75 -1.68 9.08
C GLY A 51 -2.46 -0.71 10.22
N GLN A 52 -1.63 0.31 9.98
CA GLN A 52 -1.38 1.38 10.95
C GLN A 52 -2.62 2.25 11.14
N ASN A 53 -3.31 2.64 10.07
CA ASN A 53 -4.54 3.43 10.16
C ASN A 53 -5.62 2.70 10.98
N ARG A 54 -5.79 1.38 10.77
CA ARG A 54 -6.68 0.57 11.60
C ARG A 54 -6.24 0.51 13.07
N GLN A 55 -4.95 0.36 13.34
CA GLN A 55 -4.44 0.35 14.71
C GLN A 55 -4.60 1.71 15.40
N THR A 56 -4.38 2.82 14.70
CA THR A 56 -4.63 4.17 15.23
C THR A 56 -6.12 4.38 15.48
N CYS A 57 -6.99 3.82 14.66
CA CYS A 57 -8.44 3.86 14.84
C CYS A 57 -8.97 2.94 15.94
N ILE A 58 -8.24 1.90 16.31
CA ILE A 58 -8.56 1.07 17.49
C ILE A 58 -8.03 1.75 18.76
N LYS A 59 -6.87 2.42 18.67
CA LYS A 59 -6.22 3.09 19.80
C LYS A 59 -6.87 4.43 20.13
N ASN A 60 -7.30 5.18 19.13
CA ASN A 60 -8.21 6.31 19.26
C ASN A 60 -9.63 5.76 19.08
N ARG A 61 -10.40 5.62 20.16
CA ARG A 61 -11.78 5.10 20.21
C ARG A 61 -12.79 5.93 19.40
N SER A 62 -12.50 6.33 18.17
CA SER A 62 -13.34 7.13 17.28
C SER A 62 -12.70 7.22 15.88
N CYS A 63 -12.69 6.15 15.10
CA CYS A 63 -12.76 6.31 13.64
C CYS A 63 -14.07 5.70 13.18
N GLU A 64 -14.98 6.58 12.75
CA GLU A 64 -16.27 6.31 12.13
C GLU A 64 -17.36 5.66 13.00
N ALA A 65 -17.83 6.42 13.99
CA ALA A 65 -19.25 6.46 14.34
C ALA A 65 -19.89 7.73 13.72
N GLY A 66 -19.71 7.91 12.40
CA GLY A 66 -19.93 9.21 11.76
C GLY A 66 -20.43 9.17 10.33
N PHE A 67 -21.16 8.13 9.90
CA PHE A 67 -21.99 8.23 8.71
C PHE A 67 -23.09 7.16 8.76
N PHE A 68 -24.35 7.59 8.61
CA PHE A 68 -25.57 6.76 8.63
C PHE A 68 -26.06 6.27 10.01
N MET A 69 -26.86 7.10 10.69
CA MET A 69 -28.21 6.76 11.22
C MET A 69 -28.71 7.91 12.13
N ALA A 70 -28.84 9.11 11.55
CA ALA A 70 -29.61 10.22 12.13
C ALA A 70 -30.23 11.05 11.00
N ALA A 71 -30.95 10.37 10.11
CA ALA A 71 -31.90 10.98 9.18
C ALA A 71 -32.88 9.90 8.75
N ILE A 72 -33.90 9.69 9.58
CA ILE A 72 -35.33 9.43 9.31
C ILE A 72 -35.93 8.93 10.64
#